data_AF-A0A2V9J6H9-F1
#
_entry.id   AF-A0A2V9J6H9-F1
#
_cell.length_a   1.000
_cell.length_b   1.000
_cell.length_c   1.000
_cell.angle_alpha   90.00
_cell.angle_beta   90.00
_cell.angle_gamma   90.00
#
_symmetry.space_group_name_H-M   'P 1'
#
loop_
_entity.id
_entity.type
_entity.pdbx_description
1 polymer ?
#
loop_
_entity_poly.entity_id
_entity_poly.type
_entity_poly.pdbx_seq_one_letter_code
_entity_poly.pdbx_strand_id
1 'polypeptide(L)'
;MFATKNRITLYATTLVAALLFTASASYGQTGSLLGHVTFSTDCGFLSGVGSGVGVGITFDGTNLWYSCYNSKNSSDPNHFDLHKADPKTGGVIASYDVAGGMGALAYDATRNVIWAGEGDGVASNQGVVIKIPLDANKNVSGPYQVAFAVPEAFASPSSPQDIVDGLAIDNATNTLYIHYD
;
A
#
# COMPACT_ATOMS: atom_id res chain seq x y z
N MET A 1 64.94 -61.16 2.69
CA MET A 1 65.32 -59.78 3.02
C MET A 1 64.16 -58.89 2.56
N PHE A 2 63.44 -58.29 3.53
CA PHE A 2 62.57 -57.09 3.52
C PHE A 2 61.84 -56.64 2.22
N ALA A 3 60.59 -56.17 2.20
CA ALA A 3 59.65 -55.78 3.24
C ALA A 3 58.21 -55.71 2.66
N THR A 4 57.23 -56.06 3.48
CA THR A 4 55.79 -55.79 3.31
C THR A 4 55.52 -54.29 3.38
N LYS A 5 54.79 -53.73 2.41
CA LYS A 5 54.27 -52.34 2.49
C LYS A 5 52.76 -52.36 2.72
N ASN A 6 52.38 -52.03 3.95
CA ASN A 6 51.05 -51.59 4.36
C ASN A 6 50.54 -50.45 3.47
N ARG A 7 49.28 -50.50 3.03
CA ARG A 7 48.46 -49.29 2.88
C ARG A 7 47.06 -49.53 3.45
N ILE A 8 46.96 -49.04 4.68
CA ILE A 8 45.81 -48.84 5.52
C ILE A 8 44.97 -47.68 4.94
N THR A 9 43.65 -47.88 4.93
CA THR A 9 42.56 -46.88 4.97
C THR A 9 42.30 -46.02 3.73
N LEU A 10 41.44 -46.52 2.85
CA LEU A 10 40.39 -45.74 2.19
C LEU A 10 39.31 -45.42 3.26
N TYR A 11 38.43 -44.43 3.02
CA TYR A 11 37.37 -43.91 3.93
C TYR A 11 37.76 -42.74 4.85
N ALA A 12 38.23 -41.63 4.28
CA ALA A 12 38.26 -40.35 5.01
C ALA A 12 37.96 -39.13 4.14
N THR A 13 37.36 -39.29 2.96
CA THR A 13 37.11 -38.18 2.01
C THR A 13 35.64 -37.87 1.75
N THR A 14 34.69 -38.60 2.34
CA THR A 14 33.25 -38.34 2.16
C THR A 14 32.57 -37.65 3.35
N LEU A 15 33.26 -37.44 4.48
CA LEU A 15 32.66 -36.81 5.67
C LEU A 15 32.92 -35.29 5.79
N VAL A 16 33.75 -34.70 4.93
CA VAL A 16 34.12 -33.27 5.03
C VAL A 16 33.22 -32.37 4.16
N ALA A 17 32.54 -32.92 3.16
CA ALA A 17 31.66 -32.13 2.28
C ALA A 17 30.30 -31.75 2.91
N ALA A 18 29.89 -32.42 3.99
CA ALA A 18 28.61 -32.17 4.66
C ALA A 18 28.64 -31.01 5.67
N LEU A 19 29.83 -30.49 6.03
CA LEU A 19 29.99 -29.43 7.03
C LEU A 19 30.07 -28.00 6.44
N LEU A 20 29.99 -27.86 5.11
CA LEU A 20 30.07 -26.55 4.45
C LEU A 20 28.73 -25.97 3.99
N PHE A 21 27.62 -26.70 4.16
CA PHE A 21 26.28 -26.11 4.04
C PHE A 21 25.87 -25.51 5.39
N THR A 22 26.61 -24.51 5.86
CA THR A 22 25.99 -23.55 6.75
C THR A 22 24.93 -22.85 5.90
N ALA A 23 23.67 -23.20 6.12
CA ALA A 23 22.57 -22.43 5.56
C ALA A 23 22.86 -20.98 5.92
N SER A 24 23.12 -20.16 4.91
CA SER A 24 23.35 -18.74 5.14
C SER A 24 22.04 -18.19 5.68
N ALA A 25 21.95 -18.12 7.00
CA ALA A 25 20.86 -17.43 7.66
C ALA A 25 21.05 -15.96 7.29
N SER A 26 20.34 -15.53 6.25
CA SER A 26 20.17 -14.12 5.93
C SER A 26 19.24 -13.56 6.98
N TYR A 27 19.79 -13.04 8.07
CA TYR A 27 19.05 -12.16 8.95
C TYR A 27 18.84 -10.86 8.19
N GLY A 28 17.59 -10.50 7.94
CA GLY A 28 17.28 -9.16 7.45
C GLY A 28 17.85 -8.16 8.45
N GLN A 29 18.84 -7.37 8.05
CA GLN A 29 19.33 -6.29 8.89
C GLN A 29 18.18 -5.30 9.08
N THR A 30 17.83 -5.00 10.32
CA THR A 30 16.83 -3.96 10.60
C THR A 30 17.31 -2.65 9.95
N GLY A 31 16.48 -2.10 9.06
CA GLY A 31 16.76 -0.80 8.44
C GLY A 31 16.82 0.32 9.47
N SER A 32 17.40 1.45 9.09
CA SER A 32 17.32 2.68 9.90
C SER A 32 16.08 3.49 9.50
N LEU A 33 15.39 4.06 10.49
CA LEU A 33 14.31 5.01 10.24
C LEU A 33 14.86 6.22 9.47
N LEU A 34 14.38 6.45 8.26
CA LEU A 34 14.80 7.58 7.43
C LEU A 34 14.08 8.88 7.82
N GLY A 35 12.87 8.78 8.36
CA GLY A 35 12.07 9.91 8.81
C GLY A 35 10.63 9.50 9.07
N HIS A 36 9.88 10.41 9.70
CA HIS A 36 8.45 10.30 9.87
C HIS A 36 7.84 11.70 9.85
N VAL A 37 6.57 11.78 9.48
CA VAL A 37 5.74 12.98 9.61
C VAL A 37 4.41 12.60 10.27
N THR A 38 3.77 13.58 10.88
CA THR A 38 2.40 13.44 11.39
C THR A 38 1.53 14.36 10.58
N PHE A 39 0.46 13.84 9.99
CA PHE A 39 -0.46 14.67 9.23
C PHE A 39 -1.15 15.69 10.14
N SER A 40 -1.23 16.94 9.70
CA SER A 40 -1.83 18.02 10.51
C SER A 40 -3.35 17.93 10.63
N THR A 41 -3.96 17.01 9.88
CA THR A 41 -5.40 16.78 9.86
C THR A 41 -5.64 15.29 10.07
N ASP A 42 -6.31 14.96 11.16
CA ASP A 42 -6.93 13.66 11.33
C ASP A 42 -8.16 13.60 10.42
N CYS A 43 -8.46 12.42 9.90
CA CYS A 43 -9.74 12.18 9.23
C CYS A 43 -10.91 12.40 10.19
N GLY A 44 -10.71 12.35 11.51
CA GLY A 44 -11.69 12.89 12.47
C GLY A 44 -12.94 12.02 12.66
N PHE A 45 -12.97 10.80 12.12
CA PHE A 45 -14.12 9.92 12.23
C PHE A 45 -13.90 8.86 13.31
N LEU A 46 -14.62 9.03 14.42
CA LEU A 46 -14.85 8.00 15.43
C LEU A 46 -15.97 7.07 14.94
N SER A 47 -15.69 6.17 14.01
CA SER A 47 -16.37 4.88 14.12
C SER A 47 -15.82 4.22 15.40
N GLY A 48 -16.61 3.41 16.10
CA GLY A 48 -16.22 2.79 17.39
C GLY A 48 -15.00 1.82 17.33
N VAL A 49 -14.14 1.94 16.32
CA VAL A 49 -12.97 1.09 16.02
C VAL A 49 -11.64 1.83 15.90
N GLY A 50 -11.56 3.16 16.13
CA GLY A 50 -10.28 3.88 16.29
C GLY A 50 -10.14 5.11 15.39
N SER A 51 -9.17 6.00 15.70
CA SER A 51 -8.96 7.26 14.96
C SER A 51 -8.63 6.97 13.49
N GLY A 52 -9.53 7.40 12.60
CA GLY A 52 -9.55 7.06 11.18
C GLY A 52 -8.47 7.67 10.30
N VAL A 53 -7.23 7.84 10.75
CA VAL A 53 -6.13 8.27 9.87
C VAL A 53 -5.66 7.11 8.97
N GLY A 54 -5.82 7.29 7.66
CA GLY A 54 -5.05 6.62 6.60
C GLY A 54 -5.50 5.21 6.22
N VAL A 55 -6.28 5.06 5.14
CA VAL A 55 -6.50 3.74 4.51
C VAL A 55 -5.61 3.53 3.29
N GLY A 56 -4.95 4.58 2.83
CA GLY A 56 -3.98 4.53 1.77
C GLY A 56 -3.08 5.75 1.83
N ILE A 57 -1.84 5.57 1.40
CA ILE A 57 -0.86 6.65 1.24
C ILE A 57 -0.15 6.49 -0.09
N THR A 58 0.08 7.59 -0.80
CA THR A 58 0.92 7.57 -2.00
C THR A 58 1.74 8.85 -2.12
N PHE A 59 2.75 8.84 -2.99
CA PHE A 59 3.62 9.98 -3.25
C PHE A 59 3.55 10.33 -4.74
N ASP A 60 3.21 11.58 -5.05
CA ASP A 60 3.04 12.03 -6.44
C ASP A 60 4.34 12.48 -7.13
N GLY A 61 5.47 12.32 -6.44
CA GLY A 61 6.78 12.88 -6.81
C GLY A 61 7.09 14.22 -6.13
N THR A 62 6.11 14.87 -5.49
CA THR A 62 6.24 16.16 -4.80
C THR A 62 5.50 16.20 -3.45
N ASN A 63 4.29 15.63 -3.36
CA ASN A 63 3.40 15.69 -2.20
C ASN A 63 3.05 14.28 -1.74
N LEU A 64 2.82 14.14 -0.43
CA LEU A 64 2.13 12.98 0.11
C LEU A 64 0.64 13.13 -0.12
N TRP A 65 -0.02 12.02 -0.36
CA TRP A 65 -1.47 11.92 -0.40
C TRP A 65 -1.91 10.84 0.55
N TYR A 66 -3.00 11.08 1.27
CA TYR A 66 -3.60 10.07 2.12
C TYR A 66 -5.12 10.16 2.08
N SER A 67 -5.75 9.00 2.25
CA SER A 67 -7.20 8.84 2.22
C SER A 67 -7.79 8.66 3.62
N CYS A 68 -9.08 8.96 3.72
CA CYS A 68 -9.91 8.65 4.88
C CYS A 68 -10.98 7.63 4.49
N TYR A 69 -11.19 6.64 5.37
CA TYR A 69 -12.07 5.50 5.11
C TYR A 69 -13.52 5.90 4.86
N ASN A 70 -14.04 6.85 5.64
CA ASN A 70 -15.43 7.28 5.61
C ASN A 70 -15.47 8.78 5.77
N SER A 71 -16.07 9.53 4.86
CA SER A 71 -16.50 10.92 5.10
C SER A 71 -18.02 11.10 5.00
N LYS A 72 -18.75 10.12 4.41
CA LYS A 72 -20.17 10.21 4.05
C LYS A 72 -21.13 10.42 5.23
N ASN A 73 -20.79 9.93 6.43
CA ASN A 73 -21.69 9.98 7.59
C ASN A 73 -21.39 11.15 8.53
N SER A 74 -20.51 12.06 8.12
CA SER A 74 -20.11 13.19 8.94
C SER A 74 -21.06 14.38 8.81
N SER A 75 -21.37 15.00 9.93
CA SER A 75 -21.98 16.33 9.98
C SER A 75 -20.94 17.46 9.97
N ASP A 76 -19.65 17.14 9.95
CA ASP A 76 -18.58 18.12 9.84
C ASP A 76 -18.58 18.76 8.45
N PRO A 77 -18.62 20.09 8.32
CA PRO A 77 -18.52 20.77 7.02
C PRO A 77 -17.19 20.51 6.29
N ASN A 78 -16.17 19.95 6.95
CA ASN A 78 -14.87 19.58 6.39
C ASN A 78 -14.71 18.05 6.24
N HIS A 79 -15.77 17.36 5.83
CA HIS A 79 -15.77 15.90 5.60
C HIS A 79 -15.02 15.54 4.31
N PHE A 80 -13.70 15.59 4.36
CA PHE A 80 -12.85 15.24 3.24
C PHE A 80 -12.39 13.79 3.35
N ASP A 81 -12.30 13.11 2.21
CA ASP A 81 -11.84 11.72 2.12
C ASP A 81 -10.49 11.55 1.40
N LEU A 82 -9.94 12.65 0.87
CA LEU A 82 -8.61 12.70 0.30
C LEU A 82 -7.88 13.98 0.68
N HIS A 83 -6.66 13.84 1.16
CA HIS A 83 -5.80 14.94 1.54
C HIS A 83 -4.47 14.92 0.79
N LYS A 84 -4.01 16.09 0.38
CA LYS A 84 -2.67 16.36 -0.13
C LYS A 84 -1.88 17.05 0.99
N ALA A 85 -0.70 16.53 1.30
CA ALA A 85 0.13 17.01 2.38
C ALA A 85 1.59 17.23 1.96
N ASP A 86 2.25 18.15 2.66
CA ASP A 86 3.66 18.40 2.54
C ASP A 86 4.45 17.20 3.09
N PRO A 87 5.38 16.61 2.33
CA PRO A 87 6.08 15.39 2.71
C PRO A 87 7.11 15.58 3.84
N LYS A 88 7.49 16.83 4.15
CA LYS A 88 8.51 17.15 5.17
C LYS A 88 7.89 17.44 6.53
N THR A 89 6.67 17.97 6.53
CA THR A 89 6.00 18.47 7.72
C THR A 89 4.74 17.69 8.07
N GLY A 90 4.12 17.02 7.08
CA GLY A 90 2.78 16.45 7.21
C GLY A 90 1.66 17.49 7.18
N GLY A 91 1.98 18.77 6.95
CA GLY A 91 0.98 19.83 6.84
C GLY A 91 0.06 19.60 5.62
N VAL A 92 -1.25 19.56 5.84
CA VAL A 92 -2.23 19.45 4.74
C VAL A 92 -2.24 20.74 3.92
N ILE A 93 -2.04 20.58 2.62
CA ILE A 93 -1.99 21.63 1.61
C ILE A 93 -3.38 21.80 0.97
N ALA A 94 -4.09 20.69 0.76
CA ALA A 94 -5.42 20.68 0.18
C ALA A 94 -6.21 19.44 0.62
N SER A 95 -7.53 19.56 0.64
CA SER A 95 -8.46 18.50 1.02
C SER A 95 -9.60 18.43 0.02
N TYR A 96 -10.10 17.23 -0.24
CA TYR A 96 -11.12 16.96 -1.25
C TYR A 96 -12.13 15.96 -0.70
N ASP A 97 -13.41 16.19 -1.03
CA ASP A 97 -14.48 15.22 -0.86
C ASP A 97 -14.75 14.63 -2.24
N VAL A 98 -14.39 13.36 -2.42
CA VAL A 98 -14.34 12.70 -3.71
C VAL A 98 -15.47 11.67 -3.81
N ALA A 99 -15.53 10.73 -2.87
CA ALA A 99 -16.38 9.55 -2.96
C ALA A 99 -17.11 9.23 -1.64
N GLY A 100 -17.04 10.07 -0.61
CA GLY A 100 -17.62 9.79 0.70
C GLY A 100 -16.79 8.82 1.56
N GLY A 101 -15.56 8.50 1.15
CA GLY A 101 -14.69 7.51 1.78
C GLY A 101 -13.93 6.65 0.76
N MET A 102 -12.63 6.46 0.98
CA MET A 102 -11.79 5.63 0.11
C MET A 102 -10.66 4.92 0.86
N GLY A 103 -10.13 3.88 0.21
CA GLY A 103 -9.16 2.93 0.73
C GLY A 103 -7.72 3.20 0.30
N ALA A 104 -7.06 2.12 -0.15
CA ALA A 104 -5.70 2.13 -0.70
C ALA A 104 -5.51 3.17 -1.82
N LEU A 105 -4.30 3.71 -1.97
CA LEU A 105 -3.96 4.72 -2.98
C LEU A 105 -2.73 4.32 -3.79
N ALA A 106 -2.73 4.62 -5.09
CA ALA A 106 -1.54 4.57 -5.94
C ALA A 106 -1.51 5.71 -6.96
N TYR A 107 -0.42 6.48 -7.00
CA TYR A 107 -0.25 7.53 -7.99
C TYR A 107 0.37 7.04 -9.31
N ASP A 108 -0.32 7.29 -10.41
CA ASP A 108 0.12 6.99 -11.77
C ASP A 108 0.61 8.27 -12.46
N ALA A 109 1.93 8.34 -12.64
CA ALA A 109 2.60 9.48 -13.22
C ALA A 109 2.35 9.63 -14.73
N THR A 110 2.05 8.52 -15.42
CA THR A 110 1.82 8.51 -16.87
C THR A 110 0.49 9.16 -17.21
N ARG A 111 -0.54 8.89 -16.41
CA ARG A 111 -1.90 9.44 -16.59
C ARG A 111 -2.16 10.68 -15.74
N ASN A 112 -1.29 10.97 -14.78
CA ASN A 112 -1.49 12.02 -13.77
C ASN A 112 -2.81 11.81 -13.00
N VAL A 113 -2.98 10.61 -12.45
CA VAL A 113 -4.18 10.24 -11.67
C VAL A 113 -3.76 9.55 -10.37
N ILE A 114 -4.66 9.57 -9.39
CA ILE A 114 -4.59 8.67 -8.24
C ILE A 114 -5.61 7.55 -8.47
N TRP A 115 -5.14 6.31 -8.44
CA TRP A 115 -6.00 5.15 -8.28
C TRP A 115 -6.36 5.00 -6.82
N ALA A 116 -7.63 4.79 -6.51
CA ALA A 116 -8.09 4.57 -5.14
C ALA A 116 -8.95 3.32 -5.05
N GLY A 117 -8.69 2.52 -4.02
CA GLY A 117 -9.50 1.40 -3.61
C GLY A 117 -10.70 1.84 -2.80
N GLU A 118 -11.54 0.86 -2.46
CA GLU A 118 -12.78 1.05 -1.73
C GLU A 118 -12.55 1.49 -0.27
N GLY A 119 -13.34 2.45 0.19
CA GLY A 119 -13.59 2.72 1.61
C GLY A 119 -15.09 2.64 1.87
N ASP A 120 -15.57 3.13 3.01
CA ASP A 120 -17.01 3.20 3.34
C ASP A 120 -17.72 4.36 2.60
N GLY A 121 -17.28 4.72 1.40
CA GLY A 121 -17.91 5.71 0.52
C GLY A 121 -18.93 5.12 -0.46
N VAL A 122 -19.19 5.80 -1.58
CA VAL A 122 -20.06 5.33 -2.66
C VAL A 122 -19.49 4.08 -3.34
N ALA A 123 -18.17 3.91 -3.30
CA ALA A 123 -17.50 2.71 -3.78
C ALA A 123 -17.75 1.47 -2.90
N SER A 124 -18.21 1.65 -1.63
CA SER A 124 -18.21 0.65 -0.54
C SER A 124 -19.06 -0.62 -0.73
N ASN A 125 -19.71 -0.78 -1.88
CA ASN A 125 -20.65 -1.88 -2.13
C ASN A 125 -20.41 -2.53 -3.49
N GLN A 126 -19.30 -2.20 -4.14
CA GLN A 126 -19.09 -2.57 -5.54
C GLN A 126 -17.73 -3.23 -5.79
N GLY A 127 -16.83 -3.27 -4.81
CA GLY A 127 -15.49 -3.84 -4.97
C GLY A 127 -14.75 -3.13 -6.10
N VAL A 128 -14.74 -1.79 -6.14
CA VAL A 128 -14.23 -1.06 -7.31
C VAL A 128 -12.92 -0.34 -7.05
N VAL A 129 -12.13 -0.19 -8.11
CA VAL A 129 -11.05 0.81 -8.16
C VAL A 129 -11.57 2.02 -8.91
N ILE A 130 -11.40 3.20 -8.33
CA ILE A 130 -11.68 4.48 -8.96
C ILE A 130 -10.38 5.16 -9.41
N LYS A 131 -10.49 6.09 -10.36
CA LYS A 131 -9.41 6.98 -10.77
C LYS A 131 -9.82 8.43 -10.54
N ILE A 132 -8.91 9.19 -9.96
CA ILE A 132 -9.08 10.58 -9.57
C ILE A 132 -8.13 11.42 -10.43
N PRO A 133 -8.65 12.25 -11.36
CA PRO A 133 -7.80 13.03 -12.25
C PRO A 133 -7.13 14.19 -11.50
N LEU A 134 -5.85 14.42 -11.79
CA LEU A 134 -5.11 15.57 -11.27
C LEU A 134 -4.80 16.59 -12.38
N ASP A 135 -4.64 17.86 -12.01
CA ASP A 135 -4.13 18.92 -12.87
C ASP A 135 -2.57 18.92 -12.89
N ALA A 136 -1.98 19.85 -13.64
CA ALA A 136 -0.52 20.01 -13.74
C ALA A 136 0.14 20.36 -12.39
N ASN A 137 -0.60 20.94 -11.45
CA ASN A 137 -0.14 21.31 -10.11
C ASN A 137 -0.43 20.22 -9.05
N LYS A 138 -0.86 19.03 -9.50
CA LYS A 138 -1.29 17.92 -8.64
C LYS A 138 -2.46 18.32 -7.74
N ASN A 139 -3.46 18.99 -8.26
CA ASN A 139 -4.73 19.19 -7.55
C ASN A 139 -5.80 18.33 -8.22
N VAL A 140 -6.79 17.87 -7.46
CA VAL A 140 -7.93 17.15 -8.04
C VAL A 140 -8.62 18.06 -9.05
N SER A 141 -8.73 17.59 -10.30
CA SER A 141 -9.13 18.43 -11.44
C SER A 141 -10.53 18.15 -11.97
N GLY A 142 -11.22 17.16 -11.39
CA GLY A 142 -12.57 16.78 -11.78
C GLY A 142 -13.11 15.62 -10.95
N PRO A 143 -14.33 15.15 -11.26
CA PRO A 143 -14.92 14.01 -10.56
C PRO A 143 -14.10 12.75 -10.79
N TYR A 144 -14.14 11.84 -9.82
CA TYR A 144 -13.60 10.50 -10.00
C TYR A 144 -14.38 9.73 -11.07
N GLN A 145 -13.77 8.66 -11.58
CA GLN A 145 -14.41 7.71 -12.48
C GLN A 145 -14.17 6.30 -11.95
N VAL A 146 -15.19 5.44 -11.99
CA VAL A 146 -14.98 4.00 -11.78
C VAL A 146 -14.11 3.48 -12.91
N ALA A 147 -12.98 2.86 -12.57
CA ALA A 147 -12.05 2.33 -13.55
C ALA A 147 -12.44 0.90 -13.93
N PHE A 148 -12.61 0.04 -12.93
CA PHE A 148 -13.00 -1.35 -13.07
C PHE A 148 -13.47 -1.91 -11.71
N ALA A 149 -14.19 -3.03 -11.78
CA ALA A 149 -14.53 -3.82 -10.60
C ALA A 149 -13.43 -4.85 -10.30
N VAL A 150 -13.32 -5.20 -9.03
CA VAL A 150 -12.49 -6.24 -8.41
C VAL A 150 -13.47 -7.19 -7.74
N PRO A 151 -14.07 -8.12 -8.49
CA PRO A 151 -15.11 -9.01 -7.98
C PRO A 151 -14.66 -9.83 -6.77
N GLU A 152 -13.37 -10.10 -6.66
CA GLU A 152 -12.77 -10.87 -5.57
C GLU A 152 -12.67 -10.08 -4.27
N ALA A 153 -12.61 -8.74 -4.33
CA ALA A 153 -12.72 -7.85 -3.17
C ALA A 153 -14.17 -7.70 -2.68
N PHE A 154 -15.07 -8.54 -3.19
CA PHE A 154 -16.47 -8.62 -2.78
C PHE A 154 -16.83 -10.10 -2.62
N ALA A 155 -16.63 -10.68 -1.42
CA ALA A 155 -17.21 -11.99 -1.18
C ALA A 155 -18.72 -11.85 -0.98
N SER A 156 -19.48 -12.84 -1.46
CA SER A 156 -20.89 -12.98 -1.10
C SER A 156 -21.02 -14.15 -0.12
N PRO A 157 -21.46 -13.93 1.13
CA PRO A 157 -22.04 -12.69 1.66
C PRO A 157 -20.98 -11.62 1.96
N SER A 158 -21.35 -10.35 1.76
CA SER A 158 -20.49 -9.19 2.00
C SER A 158 -19.96 -9.20 3.44
N SER A 159 -18.66 -9.36 3.61
CA SER A 159 -17.98 -9.11 4.88
C SER A 159 -17.42 -7.68 4.86
N PRO A 160 -17.48 -6.92 5.96
CA PRO A 160 -16.83 -5.61 6.05
C PRO A 160 -15.28 -5.68 6.00
N GLN A 161 -14.71 -6.87 5.78
CA GLN A 161 -13.27 -7.10 5.62
C GLN A 161 -12.85 -7.25 4.16
N ASP A 162 -13.79 -7.43 3.23
CA ASP A 162 -13.46 -7.63 1.82
C ASP A 162 -13.30 -6.24 1.17
N ILE A 163 -12.06 -5.76 1.10
CA ILE A 163 -11.74 -4.44 0.56
C ILE A 163 -10.51 -4.51 -0.34
N VAL A 164 -10.38 -3.53 -1.23
CA VAL A 164 -9.11 -3.28 -1.93
C VAL A 164 -8.16 -2.57 -0.97
N ASP A 165 -7.36 -3.35 -0.24
CA ASP A 165 -6.46 -2.86 0.81
C ASP A 165 -5.06 -2.49 0.31
N GLY A 166 -4.71 -2.87 -0.93
CA GLY A 166 -3.42 -2.52 -1.51
C GLY A 166 -3.49 -2.20 -3.00
N LEU A 167 -2.86 -1.09 -3.38
CA LEU A 167 -2.64 -0.71 -4.78
C LEU A 167 -1.18 -0.34 -5.00
N ALA A 168 -0.61 -0.82 -6.10
CA ALA A 168 0.72 -0.42 -6.54
C ALA A 168 0.75 -0.32 -8.07
N ILE A 169 1.24 0.79 -8.61
CA ILE A 169 1.41 0.99 -10.04
C ILE A 169 2.88 0.86 -10.42
N ASP A 170 3.18 -0.04 -11.34
CA ASP A 170 4.44 -0.03 -12.07
C ASP A 170 4.28 0.85 -13.31
N ASN A 171 4.81 2.07 -13.25
CA ASN A 171 4.77 3.02 -14.36
C ASN A 171 5.65 2.57 -15.55
N ALA A 172 6.62 1.67 -15.37
CA ALA A 172 7.47 1.20 -16.46
C ALA A 172 6.74 0.20 -17.37
N THR A 173 5.93 -0.68 -16.77
CA THR A 173 5.12 -1.67 -17.50
C THR A 173 3.67 -1.25 -17.68
N ASN A 174 3.28 -0.13 -17.07
CA ASN A 174 1.91 0.35 -17.05
C ASN A 174 0.94 -0.67 -16.42
N THR A 175 1.36 -1.31 -15.33
CA THR A 175 0.63 -2.38 -14.65
C THR A 175 0.20 -1.95 -13.26
N LEU A 176 -1.11 -2.03 -12.97
CA LEU A 176 -1.65 -1.81 -11.63
C LEU A 176 -1.82 -3.17 -10.93
N TYR A 177 -1.15 -3.33 -9.80
CA TYR A 177 -1.24 -4.48 -8.92
C TYR A 177 -2.23 -4.18 -7.80
N ILE A 178 -3.02 -5.18 -7.46
CA ILE A 178 -4.14 -5.05 -6.53
C ILE A 178 -3.99 -6.15 -5.50
N HIS A 179 -4.11 -5.77 -4.24
CA HIS A 179 -4.34 -6.67 -3.12
C HIS A 179 -5.78 -6.47 -2.63
N TYR A 180 -6.43 -7.58 -2.32
CA TYR A 180 -7.73 -7.62 -1.68
C TYR A 180 -7.67 -8.61 -0.53
N ASP A 181 -8.39 -8.31 0.55
CA ASP A 181 -8.62 -9.22 1.68
C ASP A 181 -9.85 -10.10 1.45
#